data_AF-A0A6L7ITI3-F1
#
_entry.id   AF-A0A6L7ITI3-F1
#
_cell.length_a   1.000
_cell.length_b   1.000
_cell.length_c   1.000
_cell.angle_alpha   90.00
_cell.angle_beta   90.00
_cell.angle_gamma   90.00
#
_symmetry.space_group_name_H-M   'P 1'
#
loop_
_entity.id
_entity.type
_entity.pdbx_description
1 polymer ?
#
loop_
_entity_poly.entity_id
_entity_poly.type
_entity_poly.pdbx_seq_one_letter_code
_entity_poly.pdbx_strand_id
1 'polypeptide(L)'
;MDKKAERGESLRALDRLMEGNRRYVDAVRNDADISRLVRKRTMVDGQRPFAIVVTCSDSRVVPEHIFMAGVGDLFTVRVAGNVVADTQLASVVYAASHAGARLVLVLGHTCCGAVGAAIAGGAEGCVGAVTDLVRSAIGDERDDYAACALNVRASVDRLLRDAEVRALVEGAGVEVLGGVYRLDSGRVELLAPAAREARRPREG
;
A
#
# COMPACT_ATOMS: atom_id res chain seq x y z
N MET A 1 9.11 -6.92 25.28
CA MET A 1 9.21 -7.37 23.87
C MET A 1 10.22 -6.47 23.17
N ASP A 2 11.08 -7.04 22.33
CA ASP A 2 12.27 -6.37 21.79
C ASP A 2 11.94 -5.61 20.50
N LYS A 3 11.72 -4.29 20.61
CA LYS A 3 11.40 -3.38 19.50
C LYS A 3 12.44 -3.43 18.35
N LYS A 4 13.68 -3.87 18.63
CA LYS A 4 14.73 -4.02 17.62
C LYS A 4 14.48 -5.21 16.70
N ALA A 5 13.92 -6.30 17.23
CA ALA A 5 13.59 -7.50 16.46
C ALA A 5 12.38 -7.25 15.53
N GLU A 6 11.36 -6.54 16.02
CA GLU A 6 10.13 -6.19 15.30
C GLU A 6 10.40 -5.24 14.13
N ARG A 7 11.21 -4.19 14.33
CA ARG A 7 11.68 -3.33 13.23
C ARG A 7 12.53 -4.07 12.21
N GLY A 8 13.15 -5.19 12.61
CA GLY A 8 13.84 -6.08 11.67
C GLY A 8 12.87 -6.85 10.75
N GLU A 9 11.63 -7.12 11.18
CA GLU A 9 10.64 -7.83 10.37
C GLU A 9 10.06 -6.97 9.25
N SER A 10 9.70 -5.72 9.54
CA SER A 10 9.21 -4.76 8.54
C SER A 10 10.24 -4.49 7.45
N LEU A 11 11.52 -4.32 7.83
CA LEU A 11 12.62 -4.12 6.89
C LEU A 11 12.84 -5.37 6.01
N ARG A 12 12.85 -6.57 6.59
CA ARG A 12 12.94 -7.82 5.80
C ARG A 12 11.76 -7.99 4.84
N ALA A 13 10.57 -7.61 5.27
CA ALA A 13 9.38 -7.63 4.42
C ALA A 13 9.54 -6.65 3.24
N LEU A 14 10.06 -5.44 3.50
CA LEU A 14 10.30 -4.44 2.48
C LEU A 14 11.37 -4.91 1.48
N ASP A 15 12.49 -5.44 1.97
CA ASP A 15 13.54 -6.01 1.13
C ASP A 15 12.99 -7.12 0.23
N ARG A 16 12.12 -7.97 0.77
CA ARG A 16 11.46 -9.04 0.00
C ARG A 16 10.53 -8.47 -1.09
N LEU A 17 9.76 -7.42 -0.81
CA LEU A 17 8.95 -6.74 -1.84
C LEU A 17 9.86 -6.17 -2.94
N MET A 18 10.88 -5.39 -2.57
CA MET A 18 11.73 -4.69 -3.53
C MET A 18 12.57 -5.66 -4.37
N GLU A 19 13.06 -6.76 -3.78
CA GLU A 19 13.73 -7.83 -4.52
C GLU A 19 12.76 -8.53 -5.49
N GLY A 20 11.52 -8.80 -5.05
CA GLY A 20 10.47 -9.30 -5.91
C GLY A 20 10.20 -8.39 -7.11
N ASN A 21 10.09 -7.08 -6.88
CA ASN A 21 9.89 -6.11 -7.95
C ASN A 21 11.08 -6.01 -8.90
N ARG A 22 12.31 -6.08 -8.38
CA ARG A 22 13.52 -6.14 -9.20
C ARG A 22 13.50 -7.34 -10.15
N ARG A 23 13.04 -8.51 -9.68
CA ARG A 23 12.87 -9.70 -10.51
C ARG A 23 11.72 -9.55 -11.52
N TYR A 24 10.62 -8.93 -11.11
CA TYR A 24 9.43 -8.72 -11.93
C TYR A 24 9.70 -7.95 -13.23
N VAL A 25 10.57 -6.92 -13.19
CA VAL A 25 10.87 -6.05 -14.35
C VAL A 25 11.28 -6.85 -15.60
N ASP A 26 12.02 -7.94 -15.43
CA ASP A 26 12.49 -8.78 -16.54
C ASP A 26 11.76 -10.14 -16.61
N ALA A 27 10.76 -10.37 -15.75
CA ALA A 27 10.08 -11.66 -15.63
C ALA A 27 9.01 -11.84 -16.71
N VAL A 28 8.98 -13.03 -17.32
CA VAL A 28 7.91 -13.46 -18.23
C VAL A 28 6.76 -14.16 -17.51
N ARG A 29 6.98 -14.60 -16.25
CA ARG A 29 6.00 -15.28 -15.40
C ARG A 29 6.36 -15.13 -13.93
N ASN A 30 5.36 -15.23 -13.06
CA ASN A 30 5.57 -15.38 -11.62
C ASN A 30 5.85 -16.85 -11.30
N ASP A 31 6.94 -17.13 -10.58
CA ASP A 31 7.39 -18.46 -10.17
C ASP A 31 7.12 -18.80 -8.69
N ALA A 32 6.36 -17.94 -7.99
CA ALA A 32 5.97 -18.18 -6.61
C ALA A 32 5.03 -19.39 -6.45
N ASP A 33 4.99 -19.97 -5.24
CA ASP A 33 4.18 -21.16 -4.96
C ASP A 33 2.68 -20.82 -4.93
N ILE A 34 1.97 -21.36 -5.91
CA ILE A 34 0.50 -21.34 -6.05
C ILE A 34 -0.11 -22.74 -6.04
N SER A 35 0.67 -23.73 -5.59
CA SER A 35 0.30 -25.15 -5.63
C SER A 35 -0.97 -25.44 -4.82
N ARG A 36 -1.53 -26.64 -5.02
CA ARG A 36 -2.62 -27.14 -4.17
C ARG A 36 -2.15 -27.31 -2.72
N LEU A 37 -0.87 -27.64 -2.51
CA LEU A 37 -0.33 -27.89 -1.18
C LEU A 37 -0.28 -26.62 -0.34
N VAL A 38 0.23 -25.51 -0.88
CA VAL A 38 0.25 -24.23 -0.16
C VAL A 38 -1.17 -23.76 0.17
N ARG A 39 -2.12 -23.88 -0.77
CA ARG A 39 -3.54 -23.54 -0.53
C ARG A 39 -4.15 -24.38 0.59
N LYS A 40 -3.87 -25.69 0.61
CA LYS A 40 -4.34 -26.57 1.70
C LYS A 40 -3.72 -26.16 3.03
N ARG A 41 -2.42 -25.85 3.07
CA ARG A 41 -1.72 -25.40 4.27
C ARG A 41 -2.32 -24.09 4.80
N THR A 42 -2.46 -23.07 3.96
CA THR A 42 -3.01 -21.77 4.39
C THR A 42 -4.49 -21.84 4.79
N MET A 43 -5.23 -22.83 4.28
CA MET A 43 -6.61 -23.09 4.70
C MET A 43 -6.69 -23.72 6.10
N VAL A 44 -5.76 -24.63 6.43
CA VAL A 44 -5.76 -25.35 7.73
C VAL A 44 -5.08 -24.54 8.83
N ASP A 45 -3.91 -23.96 8.54
CA ASP A 45 -3.04 -23.33 9.53
C ASP A 45 -3.25 -21.80 9.61
N GLY A 46 -4.09 -21.25 8.73
CA GLY A 46 -4.28 -19.82 8.54
C GLY A 46 -3.21 -19.18 7.63
N GLN A 47 -3.41 -17.90 7.34
CA GLN A 47 -2.47 -17.09 6.55
C GLN A 47 -1.46 -16.37 7.45
N ARG A 48 -0.25 -16.13 6.92
CA ARG A 48 0.82 -15.36 7.57
C ARG A 48 1.50 -14.46 6.53
N PRO A 49 0.78 -13.45 6.00
CA PRO A 49 1.34 -12.52 5.04
C PRO A 49 2.50 -11.76 5.66
N PHE A 50 3.58 -11.58 4.89
CA PHE A 50 4.74 -10.82 5.35
C PHE A 50 4.54 -9.31 5.18
N ALA A 51 3.63 -8.90 4.30
CA ALA A 51 3.28 -7.50 4.06
C ALA A 51 1.79 -7.34 3.71
N ILE A 52 1.27 -6.15 4.02
CA ILE A 52 -0.04 -5.66 3.59
C ILE A 52 0.20 -4.70 2.42
N VAL A 53 -0.51 -4.89 1.32
CA VAL A 53 -0.42 -3.99 0.16
C VAL A 53 -1.79 -3.36 -0.10
N VAL A 54 -1.90 -2.06 0.12
CA VAL A 54 -3.08 -1.26 -0.24
C VAL A 54 -2.84 -0.66 -1.61
N THR A 55 -3.62 -1.01 -2.62
CA THR A 55 -3.35 -0.59 -4.00
C THR A 55 -4.62 -0.33 -4.81
N CYS A 56 -4.43 0.04 -6.08
CA CYS A 56 -5.51 0.32 -7.01
C CYS A 56 -6.23 -0.97 -7.47
N SER A 57 -7.52 -0.87 -7.74
CA SER A 57 -8.28 -1.92 -8.46
C SER A 57 -7.93 -2.05 -9.94
N ASP A 58 -7.06 -1.19 -10.47
CA ASP A 58 -6.59 -1.24 -11.86
C ASP A 58 -6.10 -2.66 -12.22
N SER A 59 -6.62 -3.21 -13.32
CA SER A 59 -6.36 -4.60 -13.73
C SER A 59 -4.91 -4.86 -14.12
N ARG A 60 -4.13 -3.80 -14.40
CA ARG A 60 -2.69 -3.87 -14.71
C ARG A 60 -1.82 -3.88 -13.45
N VAL A 61 -2.41 -3.58 -12.29
CA VAL A 61 -1.73 -3.52 -11.00
C VAL A 61 -2.08 -4.75 -10.19
N VAL A 62 -1.26 -5.79 -10.31
CA VAL A 62 -1.44 -7.08 -9.62
C VAL A 62 -0.27 -7.28 -8.64
N PRO A 63 -0.44 -6.96 -7.34
CA PRO A 63 0.65 -6.95 -6.35
C PRO A 63 1.42 -8.25 -6.26
N GLU A 64 0.74 -9.38 -6.34
CA GLU A 64 1.36 -10.70 -6.27
C GLU A 64 2.32 -10.94 -7.44
N HIS A 65 2.05 -10.37 -8.62
CA HIS A 65 2.99 -10.40 -9.74
C HIS A 65 4.07 -9.34 -9.61
N ILE A 66 3.70 -8.09 -9.30
CA ILE A 66 4.63 -6.96 -9.16
C ILE A 66 5.73 -7.26 -8.13
N PHE A 67 5.42 -8.04 -7.09
CA PHE A 67 6.36 -8.40 -6.02
C PHE A 67 6.76 -9.89 -6.03
N MET A 68 6.45 -10.64 -7.10
CA MET A 68 6.81 -12.06 -7.24
C MET A 68 6.42 -12.90 -6.01
N ALA A 69 5.22 -12.66 -5.49
CA ALA A 69 4.67 -13.28 -4.28
C ALA A 69 3.65 -14.38 -4.62
N GLY A 70 3.51 -15.34 -3.70
CA GLY A 70 2.64 -16.51 -3.84
C GLY A 70 1.39 -16.48 -2.95
N VAL A 71 0.75 -17.64 -2.79
CA VAL A 71 -0.45 -17.76 -1.97
C VAL A 71 -0.13 -17.54 -0.49
N GLY A 72 -0.81 -16.57 0.12
CA GLY A 72 -0.69 -16.27 1.57
C GLY A 72 0.51 -15.38 1.93
N ASP A 73 1.27 -14.93 0.93
CA ASP A 73 2.43 -14.06 1.12
C ASP A 73 2.06 -12.60 1.36
N LEU A 74 1.04 -12.09 0.67
CA LEU A 74 0.55 -10.71 0.80
C LEU A 74 -0.87 -10.69 1.33
N PHE A 75 -1.18 -9.67 2.14
CA PHE A 75 -2.55 -9.27 2.42
C PHE A 75 -2.91 -8.08 1.54
N THR A 76 -3.70 -8.31 0.50
CA THR A 76 -3.93 -7.30 -0.54
C THR A 76 -5.29 -6.63 -0.36
N VAL A 77 -5.30 -5.30 -0.29
CA VAL A 77 -6.51 -4.47 -0.26
C VAL A 77 -6.55 -3.62 -1.53
N ARG A 78 -7.57 -3.81 -2.38
CA ARG A 78 -7.67 -3.13 -3.68
C ARG A 78 -8.91 -2.26 -3.77
N VAL A 79 -8.73 -0.99 -4.12
CA VAL A 79 -9.83 -0.05 -4.38
C VAL A 79 -9.42 0.95 -5.45
N ALA A 80 -10.35 1.44 -6.27
CA ALA A 80 -10.06 2.43 -7.30
C ALA A 80 -9.32 3.64 -6.69
N GLY A 81 -8.21 4.05 -7.32
CA GLY A 81 -7.38 5.15 -6.84
C GLY A 81 -6.64 4.90 -5.53
N ASN A 82 -6.54 3.64 -5.05
CA ASN A 82 -5.85 3.27 -3.80
C ASN A 82 -6.23 4.14 -2.59
N VAL A 83 -7.44 4.72 -2.61
CA VAL A 83 -7.94 5.60 -1.55
C VAL A 83 -8.16 4.81 -0.27
N VAL A 84 -7.93 5.41 0.89
CA VAL A 84 -8.22 4.77 2.17
C VAL A 84 -9.49 5.36 2.76
N ALA A 85 -10.57 4.60 2.72
CA ALA A 85 -11.77 4.84 3.52
C ALA A 85 -11.84 3.83 4.68
N ASP A 86 -12.91 3.86 5.46
CA ASP A 86 -13.04 3.08 6.70
C ASP A 86 -12.95 1.56 6.46
N THR A 87 -13.42 1.07 5.31
CA THR A 87 -13.35 -0.37 4.99
C THR A 87 -11.91 -0.80 4.65
N GLN A 88 -11.14 0.01 3.94
CA GLN A 88 -9.71 -0.25 3.69
C GLN A 88 -8.90 -0.16 4.98
N LEU A 89 -9.16 0.86 5.79
CA LEU A 89 -8.55 1.02 7.11
C LEU A 89 -8.80 -0.20 8.00
N ALA A 90 -10.05 -0.63 8.14
CA ALA A 90 -10.42 -1.80 8.93
C ALA A 90 -9.71 -3.07 8.43
N SER A 91 -9.55 -3.22 7.11
CA SER A 91 -8.82 -4.34 6.53
C SER A 91 -7.32 -4.31 6.88
N VAL A 92 -6.71 -3.13 6.91
CA VAL A 92 -5.31 -2.94 7.34
C VAL A 92 -5.14 -3.30 8.82
N VAL A 93 -6.02 -2.78 9.68
CA VAL A 93 -6.00 -3.09 11.12
C VAL A 93 -6.20 -4.58 11.35
N TYR A 94 -7.15 -5.21 10.64
CA TYR A 94 -7.37 -6.66 10.72
C TYR A 94 -6.08 -7.43 10.39
N ALA A 95 -5.45 -7.14 9.26
CA ALA A 95 -4.27 -7.84 8.81
C ALA A 95 -3.05 -7.64 9.75
N ALA A 96 -2.85 -6.41 10.24
CA ALA A 96 -1.74 -6.10 11.14
C ALA A 96 -1.92 -6.72 12.54
N SER A 97 -3.16 -6.74 13.05
CA SER A 97 -3.48 -7.27 14.38
C SER A 97 -3.64 -8.79 14.40
N HIS A 98 -4.19 -9.40 13.35
CA HIS A 98 -4.58 -10.82 13.34
C HIS A 98 -3.73 -11.70 12.43
N ALA A 99 -3.27 -11.19 11.29
CA ALA A 99 -2.48 -11.95 10.32
C ALA A 99 -0.96 -11.80 10.51
N GLY A 100 -0.54 -10.83 11.33
CA GLY A 100 0.83 -10.66 11.82
C GLY A 100 1.78 -9.90 10.90
N ALA A 101 1.28 -9.32 9.81
CA ALA A 101 2.11 -8.51 8.90
C ALA A 101 2.59 -7.23 9.60
N ARG A 102 3.89 -6.93 9.46
CA ARG A 102 4.55 -5.76 10.09
C ARG A 102 4.89 -4.64 9.10
N LEU A 103 4.57 -4.82 7.83
CA LEU A 103 4.74 -3.81 6.80
C LEU A 103 3.39 -3.54 6.11
N VAL A 104 3.03 -2.28 6.00
CA VAL A 104 1.95 -1.78 5.15
C VAL A 104 2.58 -0.93 4.05
N LEU A 105 2.40 -1.33 2.79
CA LEU A 105 2.77 -0.55 1.62
C LEU A 105 1.51 -0.03 0.94
N VAL A 106 1.33 1.28 0.91
CA VAL A 106 0.36 1.94 0.04
C VAL A 106 1.00 2.13 -1.33
N LEU A 107 0.49 1.42 -2.33
CA LEU A 107 1.04 1.40 -3.68
C LEU A 107 0.07 2.06 -4.68
N GLY A 108 0.41 3.29 -5.07
CA GLY A 108 -0.20 3.95 -6.22
C GLY A 108 0.46 3.51 -7.53
N HIS A 109 -0.03 4.03 -8.65
CA HIS A 109 0.60 3.77 -9.95
C HIS A 109 0.39 4.93 -10.93
N THR A 110 1.34 5.11 -11.85
CA THR A 110 1.18 6.07 -12.96
C THR A 110 0.00 5.68 -13.86
N CYS A 111 -0.53 6.65 -14.60
CA CYS A 111 -1.70 6.52 -15.47
C CYS A 111 -2.92 5.90 -14.75
N CYS A 112 -3.14 6.31 -13.50
CA CYS A 112 -4.29 5.86 -12.70
C CYS A 112 -5.58 6.52 -13.18
N GLY A 113 -6.59 5.73 -13.54
CA GLY A 113 -7.86 6.24 -14.03
C GLY A 113 -8.59 7.15 -13.03
N ALA A 114 -8.53 6.85 -11.73
CA ALA A 114 -9.14 7.68 -10.69
C ALA A 114 -8.41 9.03 -10.51
N VAL A 115 -7.08 9.03 -10.59
CA VAL A 115 -6.26 10.26 -10.55
C VAL A 115 -6.47 11.09 -11.81
N GLY A 116 -6.43 10.46 -12.98
CA GLY A 116 -6.72 11.12 -14.26
C GLY A 116 -8.12 11.75 -14.29
N ALA A 117 -9.14 11.04 -13.80
CA ALA A 117 -10.48 11.59 -13.66
C ALA A 117 -10.51 12.77 -12.69
N ALA A 118 -9.84 12.69 -11.54
CA ALA A 118 -9.77 13.80 -10.59
C ALA A 118 -9.13 15.06 -11.19
N ILE A 119 -8.01 14.90 -11.94
CA ILE A 119 -7.33 15.97 -12.69
C ILE A 119 -8.28 16.58 -13.74
N ALA A 120 -9.10 15.76 -14.39
CA ALA A 120 -10.02 16.17 -15.44
C ALA A 120 -11.33 16.83 -14.93
N GLY A 121 -11.46 17.08 -13.63
CA GLY A 121 -12.69 17.66 -13.07
C GLY A 121 -13.65 16.66 -12.45
N GLY A 122 -13.23 15.40 -12.28
CA GLY A 122 -13.87 14.37 -11.44
C GLY A 122 -14.81 13.46 -12.20
N ALA A 123 -15.60 12.70 -11.46
CA ALA A 123 -16.63 11.82 -11.99
C ALA A 123 -17.96 12.04 -11.27
N GLU A 124 -19.06 11.80 -11.98
CA GLU A 124 -20.41 11.85 -11.43
C GLU A 124 -20.83 10.49 -10.83
N GLY A 125 -21.96 10.48 -10.12
CA GLY A 125 -22.54 9.26 -9.54
C GLY A 125 -21.65 8.64 -8.46
N CYS A 126 -21.73 7.31 -8.31
CA CYS A 126 -21.00 6.60 -7.25
C CYS A 126 -19.46 6.67 -7.41
N VAL A 127 -18.96 6.91 -8.62
CA VAL A 127 -17.52 7.08 -8.89
C VAL A 127 -17.00 8.39 -8.27
N GLY A 128 -17.87 9.39 -8.11
CA GLY A 128 -17.56 10.66 -7.46
C GLY A 128 -16.95 10.49 -6.06
N ALA A 129 -17.44 9.52 -5.29
CA ALA A 129 -16.91 9.22 -3.95
C ALA A 129 -15.42 8.90 -3.94
N VAL A 130 -14.89 8.29 -5.02
CA VAL A 130 -13.46 8.05 -5.18
C VAL A 130 -12.75 9.30 -5.68
N THR A 131 -13.25 9.93 -6.75
CA THR A 131 -12.55 11.08 -7.36
C THR A 131 -12.51 12.31 -6.46
N ASP A 132 -13.46 12.48 -5.55
CA ASP A 132 -13.48 13.58 -4.58
C ASP A 132 -12.38 13.43 -3.53
N LEU A 133 -12.17 12.20 -3.02
CA LEU A 133 -11.05 11.89 -2.13
C LEU A 133 -9.71 12.12 -2.83
N VAL A 134 -9.59 11.65 -4.07
CA VAL A 134 -8.36 11.85 -4.86
C VAL A 134 -8.12 13.34 -5.15
N ARG A 135 -9.16 14.10 -5.53
CA ARG A 135 -9.03 15.55 -5.75
C ARG A 135 -8.57 16.27 -4.48
N SER A 136 -9.17 15.93 -3.33
CA SER A 136 -8.76 16.51 -2.06
C SER A 136 -7.30 16.21 -1.73
N ALA A 137 -6.77 15.07 -2.20
CA ALA A 137 -5.38 14.69 -1.97
C ALA A 137 -4.40 15.39 -2.92
N ILE A 138 -4.75 15.54 -4.21
CA ILE A 138 -3.82 16.05 -5.23
C ILE A 138 -3.89 17.57 -5.43
N GLY A 139 -4.99 18.22 -5.00
CA GLY A 139 -5.20 19.65 -5.21
C GLY A 139 -5.22 20.01 -6.70
N ASP A 140 -4.41 21.00 -7.08
CA ASP A 140 -4.27 21.46 -8.47
C ASP A 140 -3.13 20.76 -9.25
N GLU A 141 -2.47 19.75 -8.66
CA GLU A 141 -1.41 19.00 -9.33
C GLU A 141 -1.95 18.26 -10.56
N ARG A 142 -1.22 18.37 -11.68
CA ARG A 142 -1.61 17.77 -12.97
C ARG A 142 -0.56 16.86 -13.57
N ASP A 143 0.67 16.87 -13.06
CA ASP A 143 1.65 15.86 -13.42
C ASP A 143 1.20 14.49 -12.90
N ASP A 144 1.17 13.48 -13.79
CA ASP A 144 0.62 12.16 -13.48
C ASP A 144 1.35 11.50 -12.31
N TYR A 145 2.69 11.54 -12.31
CA TYR A 145 3.48 10.93 -11.25
C TYR A 145 3.29 11.68 -9.93
N ALA A 146 3.41 13.02 -9.94
CA ALA A 146 3.28 13.84 -8.75
C ALA A 146 1.88 13.72 -8.12
N ALA A 147 0.82 13.74 -8.93
CA ALA A 147 -0.55 13.54 -8.47
C ALA A 147 -0.74 12.15 -7.85
N CYS A 148 -0.23 11.10 -8.49
CA CYS A 148 -0.27 9.75 -7.93
C CYS A 148 0.50 9.67 -6.59
N ALA A 149 1.67 10.29 -6.50
CA ALA A 149 2.46 10.32 -5.27
C ALA A 149 1.77 11.09 -4.13
N LEU A 150 1.09 12.21 -4.44
CA LEU A 150 0.28 12.95 -3.47
C LEU A 150 -0.89 12.11 -2.96
N ASN A 151 -1.60 11.42 -3.85
CA ASN A 151 -2.69 10.52 -3.48
C ASN A 151 -2.22 9.35 -2.58
N VAL A 152 -1.04 8.79 -2.87
CA VAL A 152 -0.40 7.78 -2.00
C VAL A 152 -0.10 8.37 -0.62
N ARG A 153 0.51 9.55 -0.55
CA ARG A 153 0.81 10.22 0.74
C ARG A 153 -0.46 10.50 1.54
N ALA A 154 -1.52 10.99 0.92
CA ALA A 154 -2.79 11.22 1.60
C ALA A 154 -3.40 9.92 2.17
N SER A 155 -3.27 8.82 1.45
CA SER A 155 -3.72 7.50 1.89
C SER A 155 -2.87 6.95 3.06
N VAL A 156 -1.54 7.14 3.01
CA VAL A 156 -0.63 6.85 4.14
C VAL A 156 -0.99 7.70 5.36
N ASP A 157 -1.22 9.00 5.18
CA ASP A 157 -1.61 9.92 6.25
C ASP A 157 -2.96 9.54 6.86
N ARG A 158 -3.93 9.11 6.06
CA ARG A 158 -5.22 8.64 6.55
C ARG A 158 -5.09 7.41 7.45
N LEU A 159 -4.20 6.48 7.11
CA LEU A 159 -3.87 5.33 7.97
C LEU A 159 -3.20 5.82 9.26
N LEU A 160 -2.18 6.67 9.16
CA LEU A 160 -1.40 7.14 10.32
C LEU A 160 -2.16 8.11 11.25
N ARG A 161 -3.29 8.68 10.82
CA ARG A 161 -4.17 9.49 11.68
C ARG A 161 -5.06 8.64 12.58
N ASP A 162 -5.24 7.37 12.26
CA ASP A 162 -6.08 6.46 13.01
C ASP A 162 -5.40 5.95 14.29
N ALA A 163 -6.17 5.88 15.38
CA ALA A 163 -5.63 5.54 16.68
C ALA A 163 -5.15 4.07 16.76
N GLU A 164 -5.85 3.14 16.11
CA GLU A 164 -5.48 1.71 16.13
C GLU A 164 -4.23 1.47 15.30
N VAL A 165 -4.14 2.06 14.11
CA VAL A 165 -2.93 2.00 13.28
C VAL A 165 -1.73 2.60 14.01
N ARG A 166 -1.91 3.74 14.68
CA ARG A 166 -0.85 4.35 15.49
C ARG A 166 -0.38 3.45 16.63
N ALA A 167 -1.31 2.81 17.34
CA ALA A 167 -0.97 1.87 18.40
C ALA A 167 -0.16 0.68 17.86
N LEU A 168 -0.49 0.19 16.66
CA LEU A 168 0.26 -0.87 15.97
C LEU A 168 1.67 -0.42 15.56
N VAL A 169 1.82 0.83 15.08
CA VAL A 169 3.14 1.40 14.73
C VAL A 169 4.01 1.56 15.99
N GLU A 170 3.45 2.10 17.09
CA GLU A 170 4.19 2.41 18.32
C GLU A 170 4.48 1.15 19.17
N GLY A 171 3.58 0.16 19.13
CA GLY A 171 3.56 -1.01 20.01
C GLY A 171 3.95 -2.34 19.36
N ALA A 172 3.60 -2.57 18.09
CA ALA A 172 3.84 -3.83 17.38
C ALA A 172 4.89 -3.71 16.26
N GLY A 173 5.55 -2.55 16.13
CA GLY A 173 6.60 -2.31 15.15
C GLY A 173 6.12 -2.30 13.71
N VAL A 174 4.83 -2.02 13.47
CA VAL A 174 4.29 -1.89 12.10
C VAL A 174 4.88 -0.65 11.43
N GLU A 175 5.34 -0.78 10.19
CA GLU A 175 5.73 0.35 9.35
C GLU A 175 4.71 0.59 8.24
N VAL A 176 4.37 1.86 7.99
CA VAL A 176 3.48 2.28 6.90
C VAL A 176 4.28 3.11 5.92
N LEU A 177 4.42 2.62 4.69
CA LEU A 177 5.21 3.24 3.62
C LEU A 177 4.35 3.51 2.39
N GLY A 178 4.78 4.45 1.57
CA GLY A 178 4.17 4.76 0.28
C GLY A 178 5.12 4.42 -0.87
N GLY A 179 4.57 3.98 -2.00
CA GLY A 179 5.31 3.80 -3.25
C GLY A 179 4.44 4.04 -4.48
N VAL A 180 5.08 4.28 -5.62
CA VAL A 180 4.43 4.43 -6.92
C VAL A 180 4.97 3.37 -7.87
N TYR A 181 4.05 2.57 -8.42
CA TYR A 181 4.34 1.62 -9.50
C TYR A 181 4.30 2.32 -10.86
N ARG A 182 5.40 2.23 -11.60
CA ARG A 182 5.57 2.78 -12.94
C ARG A 182 5.03 1.77 -13.96
N LEU A 183 3.87 2.05 -14.56
CA LEU A 183 3.22 1.12 -15.49
C LEU A 183 4.07 0.79 -16.73
N ASP A 184 4.90 1.72 -17.17
CA ASP A 184 5.75 1.60 -18.36
C ASP A 184 6.94 0.66 -18.15
N SER A 185 7.55 0.71 -16.97
CA SER A 185 8.81 0.03 -16.66
C SER A 185 8.65 -1.16 -15.70
N GLY A 186 7.49 -1.29 -15.07
CA GLY A 186 7.25 -2.30 -14.04
C GLY A 186 7.96 -2.02 -12.71
N ARG A 187 8.63 -0.87 -12.55
CA ARG A 187 9.39 -0.52 -11.34
C ARG A 187 8.50 0.08 -10.26
N VAL A 188 8.77 -0.25 -9.00
CA VAL A 188 8.21 0.43 -7.83
C VAL A 188 9.23 1.41 -7.29
N GLU A 189 8.80 2.66 -7.11
CA GLU A 189 9.59 3.73 -6.50
C GLU A 189 9.03 4.04 -5.12
N LEU A 190 9.84 3.88 -4.07
CA LEU A 190 9.43 4.23 -2.71
C LEU A 190 9.42 5.74 -2.54
N LEU A 191 8.38 6.24 -1.88
CA LEU A 191 8.29 7.65 -1.52
C LEU A 191 9.07 7.88 -0.22
N ALA A 192 9.82 8.98 -0.17
CA ALA A 192 10.40 9.44 1.08
C ALA A 192 9.28 9.64 2.13
N PRO A 193 9.51 9.26 3.40
CA PRO A 193 8.60 9.61 4.47
C PRO A 193 8.36 11.12 4.45
N ALA A 194 7.11 11.55 4.61
CA ALA A 194 6.83 12.96 4.78
C ALA A 194 7.72 13.49 5.92
N ALA A 195 8.46 14.58 5.66
CA ALA A 195 9.22 15.22 6.71
C ALA A 195 8.24 15.48 7.86
N ARG A 196 8.52 14.93 9.04
CA ARG A 196 7.78 15.31 10.24
C ARG A 196 8.05 16.80 10.40
N GLU A 197 7.15 17.65 9.89
CA GLU A 197 7.15 19.05 10.27
C GLU A 197 7.17 19.04 11.79
N ALA A 198 8.28 19.50 12.36
CA ALA A 198 8.40 19.70 13.77
C ALA A 198 7.19 20.54 14.15
N ARG A 199 6.24 19.95 14.89
CA ARG A 199 5.19 20.70 15.55
C ARG A 199 5.92 21.69 16.44
N ARG A 200 6.17 22.90 15.94
CA ARG A 200 6.48 24.03 16.80
C ARG A 200 5.27 24.15 17.72
N PRO A 201 5.45 24.15 19.05
CA PRO A 201 4.36 24.54 19.93
C PRO A 201 3.87 25.90 19.45
N ARG A 202 2.55 26.04 19.30
CA ARG A 202 1.95 27.37 19.15
C ARG A 202 2.28 28.11 20.44
N GLU A 203 3.25 29.01 20.37
CA GLU A 203 3.48 30.02 21.40
C GLU A 203 2.35 31.05 21.30
N GLY A 204 1.71 31.35 22.43
CA GLY A 204 0.80 32.49 22.61
C GLY A 204 -0.68 32.13 22.53
#